data_AF-A0A8H7TXQ4-F1
#
_entry.id   AF-A0A8H7TXQ4-F1
#
_cell.length_a   1.000
_cell.length_b   1.000
_cell.length_c   1.000
_cell.angle_alpha   90.00
_cell.angle_beta   90.00
_cell.angle_gamma   90.00
#
_symmetry.space_group_name_H-M   'P 1'
#
loop_
_entity.id
_entity.type
_entity.pdbx_description
1 polymer ?
#
loop_
_entity_poly.entity_id
_entity_poly.type
_entity_poly.pdbx_seq_one_letter_code
_entity_poly.pdbx_strand_id
1 'polypeptide(L)'
;MVTHLPEYLRGERALAEYFESMGLSVESVSVCREVGALKRFLDMRTAALLRLESAWTRYVRNPSTVDVQPPLQQQQDRSPLIDVNVDDRDAEALPRLTMVPNRPRPTLRTKWFGRKVDALEYLQQEFEKADEQVKTRRKNGRFRATHSAFVTFENMSSAQMAAQVAHAPTPQQCLTSLAPEPRDIVWSNVTHSPMTLRVRESMVMCAMGLLLFFWLVPTSALATLLSFKEIKKIWPQLGELIDANPRVRAIVQNSLPSVAIMSLNAVLPLSQASRTSKAILRGVGSNTLCSGMNVVFIFLVASTYWQLVRDLASSPAKGVEKLADALAAGKARHFFLSYVILQGLGIMPLQLLSLGVMIPRIIYRICLTRTPRDFAELNAPPMINYGVVYPQAILIFVITLLYSVIQPLILIFGALYFGVAYVVYKYKLLFGASDCSSSGMWY
;
A
#
# COMPACT_ATOMS: atom_id res chain seq x y z
N MET A 1 -15.83 -7.05 -15.75
CA MET A 1 -14.68 -6.37 -16.40
C MET A 1 -14.30 -7.19 -17.61
N VAL A 2 -14.11 -6.54 -18.76
CA VAL A 2 -13.65 -7.17 -20.00
C VAL A 2 -12.27 -6.62 -20.32
N THR A 3 -11.31 -7.48 -20.63
CA THR A 3 -9.95 -7.12 -21.03
C THR A 3 -9.60 -7.73 -22.38
N HIS A 4 -8.52 -7.26 -22.99
CA HIS A 4 -8.07 -7.70 -24.31
C HIS A 4 -9.12 -7.49 -25.42
N LEU A 5 -9.79 -6.34 -25.39
CA LEU A 5 -10.77 -5.98 -26.43
C LEU A 5 -10.08 -5.70 -27.78
N PRO A 6 -10.55 -6.34 -28.86
CA PRO A 6 -10.10 -6.06 -30.22
C PRO A 6 -10.61 -4.70 -30.68
N GLU A 7 -9.98 -4.10 -31.69
CA GLU A 7 -10.25 -2.72 -32.11
C GLU A 7 -11.71 -2.46 -32.50
N TYR A 8 -12.36 -3.42 -33.13
CA TYR A 8 -13.76 -3.33 -33.54
C TYR A 8 -14.75 -3.33 -32.35
N LEU A 9 -14.37 -3.86 -31.18
CA LEU A 9 -15.20 -3.87 -29.96
C LEU A 9 -14.81 -2.77 -28.96
N ARG A 10 -13.90 -1.84 -29.31
CA ARG A 10 -13.49 -0.73 -28.43
C ARG A 10 -14.49 0.44 -28.41
N GLY A 11 -15.73 0.22 -28.86
CA GLY A 11 -16.84 1.17 -28.77
C GLY A 11 -17.86 0.74 -27.72
N GLU A 12 -18.41 1.71 -26.98
CA GLU A 12 -19.44 1.44 -25.94
C GLU A 12 -20.68 0.75 -26.55
N ARG A 13 -21.16 1.25 -27.71
CA ARG A 13 -22.30 0.66 -28.43
C ARG A 13 -21.98 -0.72 -29.01
N ALA A 14 -20.84 -0.86 -29.69
CA ALA A 14 -20.43 -2.14 -30.29
C ALA A 14 -20.27 -3.24 -29.24
N LEU A 15 -19.79 -2.90 -28.05
CA LEU A 15 -19.67 -3.85 -26.95
C LEU A 15 -21.02 -4.18 -26.31
N ALA A 16 -21.94 -3.21 -26.20
CA ALA A 16 -23.30 -3.47 -25.75
C ALA A 16 -24.02 -4.43 -26.72
N GLU A 17 -24.03 -4.11 -28.01
CA GLU A 17 -24.61 -4.94 -29.08
C GLU A 17 -24.02 -6.37 -29.09
N TYR A 18 -22.72 -6.51 -28.83
CA TYR A 18 -22.07 -7.80 -28.71
C TYR A 18 -22.69 -8.67 -27.61
N PHE A 19 -22.86 -8.12 -26.39
CA PHE A 19 -23.45 -8.87 -25.27
C PHE A 19 -24.97 -9.08 -25.44
N GLU A 20 -25.68 -8.08 -25.97
CA GLU A 20 -27.12 -8.18 -26.25
C GLU A 20 -27.42 -9.25 -27.32
N SER A 21 -26.55 -9.39 -28.33
CA SER A 21 -26.68 -10.44 -29.35
C SER A 21 -26.57 -11.86 -28.80
N MET A 22 -25.96 -12.03 -27.62
CA MET A 22 -25.88 -13.30 -26.90
C MET A 22 -27.06 -13.53 -25.94
N GLY A 23 -28.05 -12.64 -25.95
CA GLY A 23 -29.22 -12.70 -25.05
C GLY A 23 -28.94 -12.19 -23.63
N LEU A 24 -27.85 -11.44 -23.42
CA LEU A 24 -27.50 -10.86 -22.12
C LEU A 24 -27.93 -9.39 -22.11
N SER A 25 -28.91 -9.03 -21.27
CA SER A 25 -29.38 -7.64 -21.18
C SER A 25 -28.34 -6.72 -20.49
N VAL A 26 -27.91 -5.69 -21.21
CA VAL A 26 -26.86 -4.76 -20.78
C VAL A 26 -27.49 -3.46 -20.30
N GLU A 27 -27.15 -3.03 -19.08
CA GLU A 27 -27.61 -1.77 -18.51
C GLU A 27 -26.70 -0.60 -18.94
N SER A 28 -25.37 -0.80 -18.82
CA SER A 28 -24.41 0.23 -19.19
C SER A 28 -23.05 -0.35 -19.57
N VAL A 29 -22.37 0.35 -20.48
CA VAL A 29 -21.00 0.02 -20.90
C VAL A 29 -20.11 1.24 -20.70
N SER A 30 -19.00 1.04 -20.01
CA SER A 30 -17.97 2.05 -19.79
C SER A 30 -16.61 1.56 -20.30
N VAL A 31 -16.21 2.02 -21.50
CA VAL A 31 -14.91 1.70 -22.07
C VAL A 31 -13.83 2.55 -21.40
N CYS A 32 -12.77 1.91 -20.90
CA CYS A 32 -11.66 2.63 -20.27
C CYS A 32 -10.89 3.43 -21.32
N ARG A 33 -10.59 4.69 -21.04
CA ARG A 33 -9.86 5.57 -21.95
C ARG A 33 -8.51 5.97 -21.37
N GLU A 34 -7.57 6.26 -22.25
CA GLU A 34 -6.21 6.64 -21.87
C GLU A 34 -6.18 8.06 -21.27
N VAL A 35 -6.37 8.17 -19.96
CA VAL A 35 -6.44 9.45 -19.21
C VAL A 35 -5.09 9.92 -18.64
N GLY A 36 -3.97 9.30 -19.03
CA GLY A 36 -2.65 9.58 -18.47
C GLY A 36 -2.24 11.06 -18.53
N ALA A 37 -2.52 11.73 -19.65
CA ALA A 37 -2.27 13.17 -19.79
C ALA A 37 -3.14 14.04 -18.87
N LEU A 38 -4.39 13.64 -18.63
CA LEU A 38 -5.32 14.36 -17.75
C LEU A 38 -4.93 14.21 -16.28
N LYS A 39 -4.41 13.05 -15.89
CA LYS A 39 -3.94 12.78 -14.52
C LYS A 39 -2.92 13.82 -14.07
N ARG A 40 -1.95 14.18 -14.92
CA ARG A 40 -0.95 15.22 -14.59
C ARG A 40 -1.59 16.57 -14.25
N PHE A 41 -2.59 16.99 -15.01
CA PHE A 41 -3.30 18.25 -14.74
C PHE A 41 -4.16 18.16 -13.47
N LEU A 42 -4.79 17.02 -13.21
CA LEU A 42 -5.52 16.78 -11.97
C LEU A 42 -4.60 16.81 -10.75
N ASP A 43 -3.40 16.22 -10.84
CA ASP A 43 -2.40 16.24 -9.78
C ASP A 43 -1.91 17.67 -9.52
N MET A 44 -1.68 18.46 -10.59
CA MET A 44 -1.33 19.89 -10.48
C MET A 44 -2.44 20.71 -9.81
N ARG A 45 -3.69 20.53 -10.24
CA ARG A 45 -4.87 21.19 -9.64
C ARG A 45 -4.99 20.84 -8.15
N THR A 46 -4.83 19.57 -7.81
CA THR A 46 -4.90 19.09 -6.42
C THR A 46 -3.77 19.69 -5.58
N ALA A 47 -2.55 19.75 -6.11
CA ALA A 47 -1.42 20.37 -5.42
C ALA A 47 -1.62 21.88 -5.19
N ALA A 48 -2.17 22.60 -6.17
CA ALA A 48 -2.51 24.01 -6.03
C ALA A 48 -3.59 24.23 -4.96
N LEU A 49 -4.65 23.40 -4.96
CA LEU A 49 -5.71 23.43 -3.95
C LEU A 49 -5.19 23.18 -2.54
N LEU A 50 -4.34 22.16 -2.35
CA LEU A 50 -3.76 21.86 -1.03
C LEU A 50 -2.86 23.00 -0.51
N ARG A 51 -2.15 23.70 -1.41
CA ARG A 51 -1.36 24.88 -1.05
C ARG A 51 -2.26 26.05 -0.64
N LEU A 52 -3.32 26.30 -1.38
CA LEU A 52 -4.31 27.32 -1.08
C LEU A 52 -4.98 27.06 0.27
N GLU A 53 -5.42 25.82 0.51
CA GLU A 53 -6.01 25.37 1.79
C GLU A 53 -5.02 25.55 2.95
N SER A 54 -3.75 25.17 2.77
CA SER A 54 -2.71 25.36 3.79
C SER A 54 -2.47 26.84 4.11
N ALA A 55 -2.52 27.72 3.10
CA ALA A 55 -2.36 29.16 3.30
C ALA A 55 -3.57 29.77 4.04
N TRP A 56 -4.78 29.38 3.66
CA TRP A 56 -6.02 29.81 4.33
C TRP A 56 -6.09 29.35 5.78
N THR A 57 -5.79 28.09 6.05
CA THR A 57 -5.79 27.52 7.41
C THR A 57 -4.71 28.17 8.28
N ARG A 58 -3.55 28.55 7.71
CA ARG A 58 -2.53 29.33 8.43
C ARG A 58 -2.99 30.75 8.76
N TYR A 59 -3.78 31.36 7.88
CA TYR A 59 -4.30 32.72 8.06
C TYR A 59 -5.42 32.78 9.11
N VAL A 60 -6.43 31.90 8.98
CA VAL A 60 -7.61 31.85 9.86
C VAL A 60 -7.33 31.13 11.18
N ARG A 61 -6.33 30.23 11.21
CA ARG A 61 -6.01 29.29 12.30
C ARG A 61 -7.06 28.19 12.47
N ASN A 62 -6.65 27.08 13.07
CA ASN A 62 -7.52 25.96 13.44
C ASN A 62 -7.36 25.68 14.95
N PRO A 63 -8.40 25.86 15.79
CA PRO A 63 -9.75 26.34 15.44
C PRO A 63 -9.76 27.82 15.01
N SER A 64 -10.70 28.18 14.14
CA SER A 64 -10.88 29.55 13.65
C SER A 64 -11.43 30.44 14.76
N THR A 65 -10.78 31.56 15.05
CA THR A 65 -11.26 32.56 16.02
C THR A 65 -12.00 33.71 15.35
N VAL A 66 -12.45 33.53 14.12
CA VAL A 66 -13.08 34.57 13.30
C VAL A 66 -14.58 34.36 13.36
N ASP A 67 -15.32 35.37 13.80
CA ASP A 67 -16.77 35.35 13.74
C ASP A 67 -17.19 35.39 12.27
N VAL A 68 -17.93 34.37 11.84
CA VAL A 68 -18.52 34.35 10.50
C VAL A 68 -19.62 35.41 10.51
N GLN A 69 -19.31 36.57 9.95
CA GLN A 69 -20.34 37.57 9.69
C GLN A 69 -21.26 37.01 8.61
N PRO A 70 -22.57 36.85 8.87
CA PRO A 70 -23.50 36.56 7.80
C PRO A 70 -23.36 37.67 6.75
N PRO A 71 -23.52 37.36 5.45
CA PRO A 71 -23.51 38.39 4.42
C PRO A 71 -24.48 39.48 4.87
N LEU A 72 -24.04 40.75 4.85
CA LEU A 72 -24.97 41.87 5.01
C LEU A 72 -26.06 41.66 3.98
N GLN A 73 -27.25 41.25 4.43
CA GLN A 73 -28.43 41.19 3.60
C GLN A 73 -28.67 42.63 3.12
N GLN A 74 -28.27 42.93 1.89
CA GLN A 74 -29.05 43.91 1.14
C GLN A 74 -30.45 43.32 1.10
N GLN A 75 -31.36 43.98 1.83
CA GLN A 75 -32.78 43.67 1.84
C GLN A 75 -33.28 43.59 0.40
N GLN A 76 -33.49 42.37 -0.11
CA GLN A 76 -34.46 42.11 -1.14
C GLN A 76 -34.94 40.66 -1.02
N ASP A 77 -36.16 40.57 -0.51
CA ASP A 77 -37.15 39.51 -0.57
C ASP A 77 -36.73 38.06 -0.31
N ARG A 78 -37.22 37.56 0.83
CA ARG A 78 -37.37 36.14 1.14
C ARG A 78 -38.31 35.50 0.11
N SER A 79 -37.81 34.50 -0.61
CA SER A 79 -38.63 33.45 -1.24
C SER A 79 -38.26 32.10 -0.62
N PRO A 80 -39.24 31.21 -0.37
CA PRO A 80 -39.01 29.98 0.38
C PRO A 80 -38.28 28.92 -0.45
N LEU A 81 -37.63 28.01 0.27
CA LEU A 81 -36.83 26.89 -0.17
C LEU A 81 -37.48 26.11 -1.33
N ILE A 82 -36.84 26.15 -2.50
CA ILE A 82 -37.08 25.22 -3.60
C ILE A 82 -35.88 24.26 -3.64
N ASP A 83 -36.18 22.95 -3.57
CA ASP A 83 -35.23 21.88 -3.85
C ASP A 83 -34.67 22.05 -5.27
N VAL A 84 -33.39 22.39 -5.39
CA VAL A 84 -32.71 22.52 -6.69
C VAL A 84 -31.75 21.34 -6.83
N ASN A 85 -32.09 20.47 -7.78
CA ASN A 85 -31.16 19.55 -8.43
C ASN A 85 -29.92 20.33 -8.86
N VAL A 86 -28.76 19.99 -8.30
CA VAL A 86 -27.49 20.66 -8.57
C VAL A 86 -27.02 20.30 -9.99
N ASP A 87 -27.41 21.11 -10.96
CA ASP A 87 -26.70 21.22 -12.22
C ASP A 87 -25.45 22.09 -12.02
N ASP A 88 -24.33 21.71 -12.63
CA ASP A 88 -22.97 22.27 -12.47
C ASP A 88 -22.81 23.78 -12.77
N ARG A 89 -23.91 24.49 -13.10
CA ARG A 89 -23.89 25.92 -13.46
C ARG A 89 -24.22 26.87 -12.31
N ASP A 90 -24.83 26.39 -11.22
CA ASP A 90 -25.30 27.26 -10.13
C ASP A 90 -24.37 27.31 -8.91
N ALA A 91 -23.23 26.61 -8.95
CA ALA A 91 -22.23 26.63 -7.88
C ALA A 91 -21.50 27.99 -7.72
N GLU A 92 -21.66 28.92 -8.67
CA GLU A 92 -21.10 30.28 -8.60
C GLU A 92 -21.89 31.23 -7.67
N ALA A 93 -23.09 30.83 -7.22
CA ALA A 93 -24.01 31.67 -6.45
C ALA A 93 -24.06 31.39 -4.93
N LEU A 94 -23.11 30.63 -4.36
CA LEU A 94 -22.99 30.58 -2.90
C LEU A 94 -22.50 31.95 -2.40
N PRO A 95 -23.22 32.59 -1.46
CA PRO A 95 -22.79 33.88 -0.91
C PRO A 95 -21.37 33.71 -0.35
N ARG A 96 -20.42 34.45 -0.92
CA ARG A 96 -19.03 34.46 -0.44
C ARG A 96 -19.07 34.97 1.00
N LEU A 97 -19.04 34.05 1.95
CA LEU A 97 -18.81 34.37 3.35
C LEU A 97 -17.43 35.02 3.43
N THR A 98 -17.40 36.35 3.46
CA THR A 98 -16.18 37.13 3.59
C THR A 98 -15.71 37.00 5.03
N MET A 99 -14.92 35.97 5.29
CA MET A 99 -14.17 35.84 6.52
C MET A 99 -13.04 36.86 6.48
N VAL A 100 -13.15 37.95 7.24
CA VAL A 100 -12.07 38.94 7.39
C VAL A 100 -11.50 38.79 8.80
N PRO A 101 -10.39 38.05 8.98
CA PRO A 101 -9.67 38.08 10.24
C PRO A 101 -9.11 39.47 10.50
N ASN A 102 -9.04 39.88 11.77
CA ASN A 102 -8.37 41.13 12.22
C ASN A 102 -6.83 41.09 12.08
N ARG A 103 -6.29 40.38 11.07
CA ARG A 103 -4.84 40.18 10.86
C ARG A 103 -4.44 40.64 9.45
N PRO A 104 -3.20 41.12 9.27
CA PRO A 104 -2.71 41.48 7.94
C PRO A 104 -2.63 40.24 7.06
N ARG A 105 -3.02 40.37 5.80
CA ARG A 105 -2.98 39.28 4.83
C ARG A 105 -1.53 38.80 4.58
N PRO A 106 -1.31 37.48 4.44
CA PRO A 106 0.02 36.94 4.22
C PRO A 106 0.55 37.35 2.84
N THR A 107 1.80 37.77 2.76
CA THR A 107 2.46 38.11 1.49
C THR A 107 3.49 37.05 1.10
N LEU A 108 3.55 36.70 -0.19
CA LEU A 108 4.54 35.79 -0.79
C LEU A 108 5.44 36.57 -1.76
N ARG A 109 6.70 36.17 -1.90
CA ARG A 109 7.54 36.55 -3.04
C ARG A 109 7.57 35.40 -4.04
N THR A 110 7.15 35.66 -5.28
CA THR A 110 7.09 34.65 -6.36
C THR A 110 8.48 34.21 -6.84
N LYS A 111 9.49 35.07 -6.68
CA LYS A 111 10.91 34.83 -6.97
C LYS A 111 11.74 35.33 -5.79
N TRP A 112 12.97 34.83 -5.62
CA TRP A 112 13.87 35.22 -4.53
C TRP A 112 13.95 36.75 -4.34
N PHE A 113 14.00 37.52 -5.43
CA PHE A 113 14.06 38.99 -5.43
C PHE A 113 12.82 39.66 -6.03
N GLY A 114 11.67 38.98 -6.06
CA GLY A 114 10.43 39.51 -6.63
C GLY A 114 9.65 40.47 -5.71
N ARG A 115 8.70 41.20 -6.29
CA ARG A 115 7.70 42.00 -5.56
C ARG A 115 6.91 41.10 -4.59
N LYS A 116 6.59 41.63 -3.40
CA LYS A 116 5.66 40.98 -2.47
C LYS A 116 4.24 41.08 -3.03
N VAL A 117 3.58 39.94 -3.20
CA VAL A 117 2.19 39.84 -3.68
C VAL A 117 1.37 39.19 -2.56
N ASP A 118 0.06 39.46 -2.52
CA ASP A 118 -0.86 38.74 -1.61
C ASP A 118 -0.77 37.23 -1.92
N ALA A 119 -0.41 36.45 -0.91
CA ALA A 119 -0.20 35.02 -1.06
C ALA A 119 -1.50 34.28 -1.38
N LEU A 120 -2.64 34.72 -0.81
CA LEU A 120 -3.92 34.07 -1.01
C LEU A 120 -4.44 34.28 -2.43
N GLU A 121 -4.37 35.53 -2.91
CA GLU A 121 -4.80 35.87 -4.26
C GLU A 121 -3.92 35.20 -5.32
N TYR A 122 -2.61 35.16 -5.11
CA TYR A 122 -1.69 34.47 -6.01
C TYR A 122 -1.99 32.97 -6.11
N LEU A 123 -2.18 32.29 -4.97
CA LEU A 123 -2.49 30.87 -4.92
C LEU A 123 -3.89 30.57 -5.50
N GLN A 124 -4.85 31.47 -5.32
CA GLN A 124 -6.18 31.36 -5.91
C GLN A 124 -6.09 31.42 -7.44
N GLN A 125 -5.35 32.39 -7.99
CA GLN A 125 -5.12 32.48 -9.43
C GLN A 125 -4.36 31.26 -9.99
N GLU A 126 -3.42 30.68 -9.21
CA GLU A 126 -2.73 29.43 -9.59
C GLU A 126 -3.71 28.25 -9.67
N PHE A 127 -4.63 28.14 -8.71
CA PHE A 127 -5.68 27.13 -8.70
C PHE A 127 -6.67 27.31 -9.86
N GLU A 128 -7.16 28.52 -10.10
CA GLU A 128 -8.09 28.84 -11.19
C GLU A 128 -7.48 28.49 -12.55
N LYS A 129 -6.22 28.86 -12.79
CA LYS A 129 -5.50 28.48 -14.02
C LYS A 129 -5.39 26.97 -14.17
N ALA A 130 -5.11 26.24 -13.09
CA ALA A 130 -5.05 24.78 -13.12
C ALA A 130 -6.43 24.13 -13.38
N ASP A 131 -7.49 24.70 -12.81
CA ASP A 131 -8.88 24.25 -13.01
C ASP A 131 -9.34 24.48 -14.47
N GLU A 132 -9.02 25.64 -15.04
CA GLU A 132 -9.26 25.95 -16.45
C GLU A 132 -8.53 24.99 -17.39
N GLN A 133 -7.27 24.65 -17.09
CA GLN A 133 -6.52 23.66 -17.88
C GLN A 133 -7.20 22.29 -17.85
N VAL A 134 -7.69 21.85 -16.68
CA VAL A 134 -8.44 20.59 -16.55
C VAL A 134 -9.75 20.66 -17.35
N LYS A 135 -10.54 21.73 -17.21
CA LYS A 135 -11.80 21.93 -17.95
C LYS A 135 -11.56 21.93 -19.47
N THR A 136 -10.56 22.66 -19.93
CA THR A 136 -10.18 22.73 -21.35
C THR A 136 -9.74 21.36 -21.87
N ARG A 137 -8.95 20.62 -21.08
CA ARG A 137 -8.50 19.28 -21.49
C ARG A 137 -9.60 18.24 -21.47
N ARG A 138 -10.60 18.37 -20.59
CA ARG A 138 -11.82 17.53 -20.61
C ARG A 138 -12.68 17.80 -21.84
N LYS A 139 -12.88 19.08 -22.19
CA LYS A 139 -13.66 19.49 -23.37
C LYS A 139 -12.99 19.09 -24.69
N ASN A 140 -11.68 19.33 -24.81
CA ASN A 140 -10.94 19.15 -26.07
C ASN A 140 -10.24 17.78 -26.17
N GLY A 141 -10.24 16.99 -25.09
CA GLY A 141 -9.51 15.73 -25.01
C GLY A 141 -10.24 14.59 -25.71
N ARG A 142 -9.80 14.22 -26.92
CA ARG A 142 -10.10 12.90 -27.48
C ARG A 142 -9.20 11.86 -26.81
N PHE A 143 -9.74 11.14 -25.83
CA PHE A 143 -9.04 10.04 -25.18
C PHE A 143 -9.24 8.76 -25.97
N ARG A 144 -8.14 8.09 -26.33
CA ARG A 144 -8.18 6.82 -27.05
C ARG A 144 -8.80 5.74 -26.19
N ALA A 145 -9.69 4.94 -26.78
CA ALA A 145 -10.26 3.77 -26.15
C ALA A 145 -9.19 2.70 -25.91
N THR A 146 -9.19 2.14 -24.71
CA THR A 146 -8.26 1.10 -24.27
C THR A 146 -8.83 -0.28 -24.61
N HIS A 147 -8.03 -1.32 -24.40
CA HIS A 147 -8.42 -2.74 -24.52
C HIS A 147 -9.22 -3.27 -23.31
N SER A 148 -9.69 -2.40 -22.40
CA SER A 148 -10.39 -2.78 -21.17
C SER A 148 -11.71 -1.99 -21.03
N ALA A 149 -12.77 -2.64 -20.57
CA ALA A 149 -14.07 -2.03 -20.35
C ALA A 149 -14.80 -2.64 -19.15
N PHE A 150 -15.75 -1.88 -18.60
CA PHE A 150 -16.71 -2.35 -17.61
C PHE A 150 -18.08 -2.45 -18.27
N VAL A 151 -18.74 -3.58 -18.08
CA VAL A 151 -20.08 -3.85 -18.58
C VAL A 151 -20.93 -4.19 -17.37
N THR A 152 -22.01 -3.46 -17.21
CA THR A 152 -23.02 -3.64 -16.18
C THR A 152 -24.24 -4.26 -16.86
N PHE A 153 -24.73 -5.35 -16.28
CA PHE A 153 -25.91 -6.06 -16.78
C PHE A 153 -27.08 -5.80 -15.84
N GLU A 154 -28.30 -5.84 -16.36
CA GLU A 154 -29.50 -5.67 -15.55
C GLU A 154 -29.67 -6.79 -14.51
N ASN A 155 -29.24 -8.00 -14.86
CA ASN A 155 -29.37 -9.19 -14.04
C ASN A 155 -28.00 -9.72 -13.58
N MET A 156 -27.91 -10.12 -12.30
CA MET A 156 -26.70 -10.73 -11.73
C MET A 156 -26.33 -12.05 -12.44
N SER A 157 -27.32 -12.83 -12.86
CA SER A 157 -27.12 -14.08 -13.61
C SER A 157 -26.40 -13.83 -14.94
N SER A 158 -26.79 -12.80 -15.68
CA SER A 158 -26.15 -12.39 -16.93
C SER A 158 -24.68 -12.03 -16.72
N ALA A 159 -24.38 -11.28 -15.65
CA ALA A 159 -23.00 -10.93 -15.31
C ALA A 159 -22.14 -12.16 -14.98
N GLN A 160 -22.71 -13.12 -14.22
CA GLN A 160 -22.00 -14.35 -13.85
C GLN A 160 -21.76 -15.25 -15.08
N MET A 161 -22.76 -15.41 -15.95
CA MET A 161 -22.61 -16.16 -17.20
C MET A 161 -21.55 -15.50 -18.10
N ALA A 162 -21.63 -14.18 -18.29
CA ALA A 162 -20.66 -13.44 -19.08
C ALA A 162 -19.21 -13.59 -18.56
N ALA A 163 -19.02 -13.67 -17.24
CA ALA A 163 -17.71 -13.85 -16.62
C ALA A 163 -17.13 -15.27 -16.74
N GLN A 164 -17.96 -16.28 -16.99
CA GLN A 164 -17.54 -17.69 -17.05
C GLN A 164 -17.43 -18.24 -18.48
N VAL A 165 -18.13 -17.64 -19.43
CA VAL A 165 -18.14 -18.07 -20.84
C VAL A 165 -16.91 -17.57 -21.60
N ALA A 166 -16.38 -18.41 -22.49
CA ALA A 166 -15.35 -18.02 -23.45
C ALA A 166 -15.98 -17.29 -24.65
N HIS A 167 -15.55 -16.04 -24.86
CA HIS A 167 -16.15 -15.12 -25.84
C HIS A 167 -15.53 -15.19 -27.24
N ALA A 168 -14.27 -15.59 -27.35
CA ALA A 168 -13.52 -15.59 -28.60
C ALA A 168 -12.82 -16.94 -28.85
N PRO A 169 -12.71 -17.39 -30.12
CA PRO A 169 -11.94 -18.60 -30.47
C PRO A 169 -10.43 -18.40 -30.27
N THR A 170 -9.96 -17.16 -30.39
CA THR A 170 -8.56 -16.81 -30.17
C THR A 170 -8.26 -16.77 -28.67
N PRO A 171 -7.24 -17.49 -28.17
CA PRO A 171 -6.85 -17.39 -26.78
C PRO A 171 -6.40 -15.95 -26.47
N GLN A 172 -6.75 -15.46 -25.27
CA GLN A 172 -6.42 -14.12 -24.78
C GLN A 172 -7.15 -12.94 -25.47
N GLN A 173 -8.27 -13.19 -26.17
CA GLN A 173 -9.13 -12.14 -26.70
C GLN A 173 -10.45 -12.07 -25.91
N CYS A 174 -10.94 -10.87 -25.63
CA CYS A 174 -12.20 -10.64 -24.88
C CYS A 174 -12.29 -11.43 -23.57
N LEU A 175 -11.25 -11.36 -22.74
CA LEU A 175 -11.23 -12.03 -21.45
C LEU A 175 -12.16 -11.32 -20.48
N THR A 176 -13.19 -12.01 -20.02
CA THR A 176 -14.16 -11.53 -19.05
C THR A 176 -13.84 -12.05 -17.65
N SER A 177 -14.05 -11.20 -16.66
CA SER A 177 -13.97 -11.54 -15.24
C SER A 177 -14.93 -10.68 -14.44
N LEU A 178 -15.27 -11.09 -13.22
CA LEU A 178 -16.03 -10.24 -12.31
C LEU A 178 -15.24 -8.96 -12.03
N ALA A 179 -15.92 -7.82 -12.14
CA ALA A 179 -15.26 -6.55 -11.86
C ALA A 179 -15.00 -6.43 -10.35
N PRO A 180 -13.78 -6.07 -9.92
CA PRO A 180 -13.53 -5.75 -8.53
C PRO A 180 -14.22 -4.43 -8.15
N GLU A 181 -14.32 -4.16 -6.84
CA GLU A 181 -14.87 -2.90 -6.35
C GLU A 181 -14.13 -1.69 -6.94
N PRO A 182 -14.81 -0.58 -7.29
CA PRO A 182 -14.17 0.61 -7.87
C PRO A 182 -12.96 1.17 -7.10
N ARG A 183 -12.91 0.94 -5.78
CA ARG A 183 -11.80 1.35 -4.90
C ARG A 183 -10.57 0.43 -5.02
N ASP A 184 -10.78 -0.83 -5.36
CA ASP A 184 -9.73 -1.86 -5.52
C ASP A 184 -9.11 -1.83 -6.93
N ILE A 185 -9.73 -1.12 -7.87
CA ILE A 185 -9.21 -0.97 -9.23
C ILE A 185 -7.98 -0.06 -9.23
N VAL A 186 -6.84 -0.62 -9.63
CA VAL A 186 -5.62 0.15 -9.89
C VAL A 186 -5.73 0.82 -11.27
N TRP A 187 -6.38 1.98 -11.34
CA TRP A 187 -6.64 2.70 -12.59
C TRP A 187 -5.41 2.98 -13.47
N SER A 188 -4.22 3.10 -12.87
CA SER A 188 -2.96 3.26 -13.62
C SER A 188 -2.57 2.03 -14.44
N ASN A 189 -3.02 0.84 -14.04
CA ASN A 189 -2.65 -0.41 -14.71
C ASN A 189 -3.61 -0.75 -15.85
N VAL A 190 -4.87 -0.30 -15.75
CA VAL A 190 -5.93 -0.58 -16.74
C VAL A 190 -5.59 -0.04 -18.13
N THR A 191 -4.81 1.04 -18.22
CA THR A 191 -4.44 1.68 -19.50
C THR A 191 -3.34 0.94 -20.27
N HIS A 192 -2.55 0.08 -19.62
CA HIS A 192 -1.38 -0.55 -20.23
C HIS A 192 -1.75 -1.75 -21.09
N SER A 193 -1.22 -1.84 -22.31
CA SER A 193 -1.43 -3.00 -23.18
C SER A 193 -0.94 -4.30 -22.51
N PRO A 194 -1.55 -5.45 -22.83
CA PRO A 194 -1.24 -6.72 -22.17
C PRO A 194 0.21 -7.18 -22.42
N MET A 195 0.76 -6.91 -23.60
CA MET A 195 2.17 -7.19 -23.89
C MET A 195 3.10 -6.33 -23.03
N THR A 196 2.78 -5.04 -22.86
CA THR A 196 3.56 -4.16 -21.98
C THR A 196 3.48 -4.62 -20.53
N LEU A 197 2.32 -5.08 -20.04
CA LEU A 197 2.19 -5.65 -18.70
C LEU A 197 3.09 -6.89 -18.54
N ARG A 198 3.04 -7.84 -19.47
CA ARG A 198 3.87 -9.05 -19.44
C ARG A 198 5.37 -8.74 -19.43
N VAL A 199 5.83 -7.81 -20.28
CA VAL A 199 7.24 -7.39 -20.31
C VAL A 199 7.65 -6.74 -18.99
N ARG A 200 6.79 -5.89 -18.40
CA ARG A 200 7.08 -5.25 -17.10
C ARG A 200 7.11 -6.28 -15.97
N GLU A 201 6.20 -7.25 -15.97
CA GLU A 201 6.21 -8.37 -15.01
C GLU A 201 7.50 -9.19 -15.13
N SER A 202 7.92 -9.54 -16.34
CA SER A 202 9.19 -10.23 -16.57
C SER A 202 10.39 -9.38 -16.13
N MET A 203 10.37 -8.06 -16.39
CA MET A 203 11.43 -7.14 -15.95
C MET A 203 11.49 -7.06 -14.42
N VAL A 204 10.34 -6.97 -13.73
CA VAL A 204 10.27 -6.96 -12.26
C VAL A 204 10.74 -8.30 -11.69
N MET A 205 10.35 -9.43 -12.29
CA MET A 205 10.79 -10.76 -11.88
C MET A 205 12.30 -10.95 -12.07
N CYS A 206 12.87 -10.46 -13.17
CA CYS A 206 14.32 -10.49 -13.41
C CYS A 206 15.07 -9.58 -12.42
N ALA A 207 14.60 -8.34 -12.23
CA ALA A 207 15.18 -7.42 -11.25
C ALA A 207 15.11 -7.96 -9.82
N MET A 208 14.02 -8.65 -9.46
CA MET A 208 13.90 -9.38 -8.21
C MET A 208 14.97 -10.46 -8.07
N GLY A 209 15.13 -11.30 -9.09
CA GLY A 209 16.13 -12.37 -9.10
C GLY A 209 17.55 -11.83 -8.96
N LEU A 210 17.87 -10.73 -9.64
CA LEU A 210 19.17 -10.05 -9.51
C LEU A 210 19.39 -9.45 -8.12
N LEU A 211 18.37 -8.77 -7.56
CA LEU A 211 18.45 -8.24 -6.21
C LEU A 211 18.70 -9.35 -5.18
N LEU A 212 17.98 -10.47 -5.30
CA LEU A 212 18.19 -11.70 -4.52
C LEU A 212 19.61 -12.21 -4.64
N PHE A 213 20.12 -12.28 -5.87
CA PHE A 213 21.49 -12.71 -6.15
C PHE A 213 22.54 -11.83 -5.44
N PHE A 214 22.44 -10.51 -5.56
CA PHE A 214 23.41 -9.58 -4.96
C PHE A 214 23.31 -9.52 -3.44
N TRP A 215 22.11 -9.66 -2.87
CA TRP A 215 21.91 -9.61 -1.43
C TRP A 215 22.40 -10.85 -0.67
N LEU A 216 22.76 -11.91 -1.39
CA LEU A 216 23.46 -13.05 -0.79
C LEU A 216 24.82 -12.65 -0.21
N VAL A 217 25.49 -11.66 -0.78
CA VAL A 217 26.80 -11.17 -0.32
C VAL A 217 26.70 -10.49 1.05
N PRO A 218 25.85 -9.46 1.27
CA PRO A 218 25.74 -8.84 2.58
C PRO A 218 25.16 -9.79 3.64
N THR A 219 24.25 -10.69 3.29
CA THR A 219 23.68 -11.63 4.26
C THR A 219 24.68 -12.69 4.72
N SER A 220 25.47 -13.27 3.81
CA SER A 220 26.52 -14.19 4.20
C SER A 220 27.63 -13.48 4.98
N ALA A 221 28.03 -12.28 4.56
CA ALA A 221 29.03 -11.48 5.26
C ALA A 221 28.58 -11.15 6.69
N LEU A 222 27.32 -10.71 6.85
CA LEU A 222 26.74 -10.41 8.16
C LEU A 222 26.61 -11.66 9.04
N ALA A 223 26.17 -12.79 8.49
CA ALA A 223 26.13 -14.06 9.21
C ALA A 223 27.52 -14.46 9.74
N THR A 224 28.55 -14.25 8.93
CA THR A 224 29.94 -14.56 9.29
C THR A 224 30.46 -13.59 10.36
N LEU A 225 30.18 -12.29 10.22
CA LEU A 225 30.62 -11.24 11.14
C LEU A 225 30.00 -11.36 12.54
N LEU A 226 28.76 -11.86 12.62
CA LEU A 226 28.05 -12.11 13.87
C LEU A 226 28.35 -13.49 14.47
N SER A 227 29.26 -14.26 13.89
CA SER A 227 29.77 -15.48 14.51
C SER A 227 30.43 -15.13 15.85
N PHE A 228 30.15 -15.91 16.89
CA PHE A 228 30.72 -15.71 18.23
C PHE A 228 32.25 -15.55 18.22
N LYS A 229 32.93 -16.28 17.31
CA LYS A 229 34.39 -16.18 17.13
C LYS A 229 34.85 -14.81 16.65
N GLU A 230 34.11 -14.19 15.74
CA GLU A 230 34.43 -12.86 15.19
C GLU A 230 34.01 -11.74 16.15
N ILE A 231 32.88 -11.89 16.86
CA ILE A 231 32.47 -10.95 17.91
C ILE A 231 33.54 -10.86 19.00
N LYS A 232 34.06 -12.00 19.45
CA LYS A 232 35.14 -12.04 20.46
C LYS A 232 36.43 -11.38 19.97
N LYS A 233 36.68 -11.40 18.66
CA LYS A 233 37.86 -10.79 18.02
C LYS A 233 37.71 -9.28 17.85
N ILE A 234 36.53 -8.79 17.48
CA ILE A 234 36.25 -7.36 17.22
C ILE A 234 35.97 -6.62 18.54
N TRP A 235 35.26 -7.27 19.48
CA TRP A 235 34.85 -6.64 20.74
C TRP A 235 35.08 -7.56 21.95
N PRO A 236 36.32 -7.63 22.47
CA PRO A 236 36.71 -8.61 23.49
C PRO A 236 35.97 -8.44 24.82
N GLN A 237 35.68 -7.20 25.25
CA GLN A 237 34.92 -6.92 26.48
C GLN A 237 33.51 -7.51 26.47
N LEU A 238 32.84 -7.47 25.31
CA LEU A 238 31.51 -8.06 25.15
C LEU A 238 31.59 -9.60 25.11
N GLY A 239 32.67 -10.14 24.54
CA GLY A 239 32.95 -11.57 24.53
C GLY A 239 33.17 -12.16 25.94
N GLU A 240 33.89 -11.45 26.81
CA GLU A 240 34.11 -11.85 28.21
C GLU A 240 32.80 -11.81 29.03
N LEU A 241 31.95 -10.80 28.79
CA LEU A 241 30.63 -10.71 29.42
C LEU A 241 29.70 -11.85 29.00
N ILE A 242 29.79 -12.30 27.75
CA ILE A 242 29.01 -13.43 27.22
C ILE A 242 29.55 -14.77 27.73
N ASP A 243 30.88 -14.92 27.87
CA ASP A 243 31.52 -16.11 28.45
C ASP A 243 31.23 -16.25 29.96
N ALA A 244 30.91 -15.15 30.66
CA ALA A 244 30.56 -15.16 32.09
C ALA A 244 29.30 -15.96 32.42
N ASN A 245 28.40 -16.20 31.45
CA ASN A 245 27.21 -17.03 31.67
C ASN A 245 27.01 -18.05 30.53
N PRO A 246 27.14 -19.36 30.80
CA PRO A 246 27.03 -20.40 29.78
C PRO A 246 25.67 -20.42 29.06
N ARG A 247 24.61 -19.95 29.73
CA ARG A 247 23.27 -19.82 29.12
C ARG A 247 23.21 -18.68 28.12
N VAL A 248 23.83 -17.54 28.44
CA VAL A 248 23.89 -16.36 27.55
C VAL A 248 24.77 -16.66 26.35
N ARG A 249 25.90 -17.33 26.56
CA ARG A 249 26.74 -17.83 25.46
C ARG A 249 25.97 -18.73 24.49
N ALA A 250 25.19 -19.67 25.01
CA ALA A 250 24.38 -20.54 24.17
C ALA A 250 23.30 -19.77 23.38
N ILE A 251 22.67 -18.76 23.98
CA ILE A 251 21.67 -17.93 23.30
C ILE A 251 22.32 -17.05 22.22
N VAL A 252 23.43 -16.38 22.55
CA VAL A 252 24.15 -15.51 21.60
C VAL A 252 24.70 -16.34 20.43
N GLN A 253 25.34 -17.47 20.72
CA GLN A 253 25.95 -18.30 19.68
C GLN A 253 24.92 -18.95 18.74
N ASN A 254 23.72 -19.29 19.24
CA ASN A 254 22.71 -19.99 18.46
C ASN A 254 21.63 -19.08 17.89
N SER A 255 21.39 -17.89 18.46
CA SER A 255 20.28 -17.03 18.08
C SER A 255 20.69 -15.66 17.55
N LEU A 256 21.87 -15.13 17.91
CA LEU A 256 22.26 -13.78 17.53
C LEU A 256 22.43 -13.58 16.02
N PRO A 257 23.12 -14.44 15.25
CA PRO A 257 23.31 -14.22 13.81
C PRO A 257 21.97 -14.18 13.06
N SER A 258 21.09 -15.13 13.37
CA SER A 258 19.80 -15.26 12.72
C SER A 258 18.79 -14.20 13.17
N VAL A 259 18.79 -13.81 14.46
CA VAL A 259 17.97 -12.69 14.97
C VAL A 259 18.46 -11.36 14.38
N ALA A 260 19.77 -11.16 14.26
CA ALA A 260 20.32 -9.94 13.66
C ALA A 260 19.98 -9.85 12.17
N ILE A 261 20.12 -10.95 11.41
CA ILE A 261 19.68 -11.01 10.02
C ILE A 261 18.18 -10.72 9.92
N MET A 262 17.37 -11.33 10.77
CA MET A 262 15.92 -11.10 10.79
C MET A 262 15.54 -9.67 11.21
N SER A 263 16.27 -9.06 12.13
CA SER A 263 16.06 -7.67 12.55
C SER A 263 16.48 -6.68 11.48
N LEU A 264 17.62 -6.91 10.80
CA LEU A 264 18.05 -6.12 9.64
C LEU A 264 16.99 -6.19 8.53
N ASN A 265 16.50 -7.41 8.30
CA ASN A 265 15.44 -7.70 7.36
C ASN A 265 14.09 -7.08 7.73
N ALA A 266 13.80 -6.87 9.02
CA ALA A 266 12.63 -6.14 9.48
C ALA A 266 12.81 -4.61 9.39
N VAL A 267 14.05 -4.11 9.45
CA VAL A 267 14.38 -2.67 9.31
C VAL A 267 14.30 -2.21 7.85
N LEU A 268 14.58 -3.09 6.88
CA LEU A 268 14.47 -2.76 5.45
C LEU A 268 13.07 -2.28 5.03
N PRO A 269 11.96 -2.99 5.34
CA PRO A 269 10.60 -2.52 5.12
C PRO A 269 10.31 -1.17 5.78
N LEU A 270 10.81 -0.93 6.99
CA LEU A 270 10.57 0.31 7.75
C LEU A 270 11.25 1.52 7.11
N SER A 271 12.47 1.34 6.59
CA SER A 271 13.20 2.40 5.91
C SER A 271 12.52 2.82 4.60
N GLN A 272 11.97 1.86 3.84
CA GLN A 272 11.19 2.15 2.64
C GLN A 272 9.81 2.72 2.97
N ALA A 273 9.17 2.23 4.05
CA ALA A 273 7.91 2.76 4.57
C ALA A 273 8.04 4.25 4.94
N SER A 274 9.19 4.71 5.45
CA SER A 274 9.41 6.13 5.74
C SER A 274 9.46 7.02 4.49
N ARG A 275 9.99 6.50 3.37
CA ARG A 275 10.00 7.21 2.07
C ARG A 275 8.62 7.21 1.41
N THR A 276 7.84 6.15 1.61
CA THR A 276 6.44 6.05 1.17
C THR A 276 5.45 6.72 2.13
N SER A 277 5.82 7.03 3.38
CA SER A 277 4.99 7.84 4.29
C SER A 277 4.71 9.22 3.71
N LYS A 278 5.64 9.77 2.92
CA LYS A 278 5.42 10.99 2.13
C LYS A 278 4.42 10.82 0.98
N ALA A 279 4.17 9.58 0.53
CA ALA A 279 3.15 9.25 -0.48
C ALA A 279 1.79 8.94 0.15
N ILE A 280 1.77 8.31 1.34
CA ILE A 280 0.57 8.13 2.17
C ILE A 280 -0.01 9.49 2.57
N LEU A 281 0.84 10.44 2.99
CA LEU A 281 0.42 11.82 3.31
C LEU A 281 -0.04 12.64 2.09
N ARG A 282 0.10 12.11 0.86
CA ARG A 282 -0.31 12.78 -0.39
C ARG A 282 -1.58 12.18 -0.98
N GLY A 283 -2.31 11.35 -0.22
CA GLY A 283 -3.54 10.71 -0.71
C GLY A 283 -3.33 9.79 -1.92
N VAL A 284 -2.10 9.37 -2.19
CA VAL A 284 -1.82 8.41 -3.27
C VAL A 284 -2.11 7.03 -2.71
N GLY A 285 -3.28 6.51 -3.11
CA GLY A 285 -3.90 5.31 -2.58
C GLY A 285 -2.97 4.10 -2.41
N SER A 286 -3.25 3.39 -1.32
CA SER A 286 -3.03 1.99 -0.90
C SER A 286 -2.19 1.00 -1.74
N ASN A 287 -2.00 1.21 -3.05
CA ASN A 287 -1.57 0.16 -3.97
C ASN A 287 -0.06 0.02 -4.16
N THR A 288 0.75 1.01 -3.75
CA THR A 288 2.23 0.90 -3.82
C THR A 288 2.84 0.24 -2.58
N LEU A 289 2.13 0.21 -1.44
CA LEU A 289 2.59 -0.41 -0.20
C LEU A 289 2.47 -1.94 -0.23
N CYS A 290 1.41 -2.46 -0.86
CA CYS A 290 1.17 -3.90 -0.93
C CYS A 290 2.18 -4.61 -1.84
N SER A 291 2.51 -4.01 -3.00
CA SER A 291 3.47 -4.59 -3.95
C SER A 291 4.92 -4.51 -3.48
N GLY A 292 5.35 -3.38 -2.88
CA GLY A 292 6.74 -3.21 -2.45
C GLY A 292 7.14 -4.09 -1.25
N MET A 293 6.19 -4.40 -0.37
CA MET A 293 6.43 -5.24 0.81
C MET A 293 6.42 -6.74 0.50
N ASN A 294 5.56 -7.19 -0.44
CA ASN A 294 5.60 -8.56 -0.96
C ASN A 294 6.96 -8.90 -1.59
N VAL A 295 7.56 -7.93 -2.27
CA VAL A 295 8.89 -8.06 -2.88
C VAL A 295 9.95 -8.31 -1.81
N VAL A 296 9.95 -7.55 -0.73
CA VAL A 296 10.88 -7.72 0.39
C VAL A 296 10.60 -9.04 1.15
N PHE A 297 9.35 -9.51 1.20
CA PHE A 297 9.04 -10.77 1.86
C PHE A 297 9.38 -12.01 1.03
N ILE A 298 9.07 -12.03 -0.27
CA ILE A 298 9.60 -13.04 -1.22
C ILE A 298 11.12 -13.04 -1.13
N PHE A 299 11.70 -11.86 -0.99
CA PHE A 299 13.12 -11.68 -0.79
C PHE A 299 13.65 -12.34 0.51
N LEU A 300 12.87 -12.34 1.60
CA LEU A 300 13.21 -13.01 2.87
C LEU A 300 13.09 -14.52 2.80
N VAL A 301 12.02 -15.02 2.19
CA VAL A 301 11.80 -16.46 2.02
C VAL A 301 12.80 -17.04 1.01
N ALA A 302 13.05 -16.33 -0.09
CA ALA A 302 14.00 -16.79 -1.10
C ALA A 302 15.46 -16.68 -0.62
N SER A 303 15.83 -15.67 0.18
CA SER A 303 17.20 -15.62 0.76
C SER A 303 17.43 -16.71 1.81
N THR A 304 16.45 -16.99 2.67
CA THR A 304 16.54 -18.08 3.65
C THR A 304 16.50 -19.46 2.97
N TYR A 305 15.63 -19.65 1.97
CA TYR A 305 15.56 -20.89 1.19
C TYR A 305 16.80 -21.10 0.30
N TRP A 306 17.32 -20.04 -0.34
CA TRP A 306 18.48 -20.16 -1.23
C TRP A 306 19.80 -20.34 -0.46
N GLN A 307 19.92 -19.83 0.76
CA GLN A 307 21.02 -20.19 1.66
C GLN A 307 21.01 -21.69 1.98
N LEU A 308 19.84 -22.26 2.28
CA LEU A 308 19.67 -23.71 2.42
C LEU A 308 20.05 -24.44 1.12
N VAL A 309 19.58 -23.99 -0.05
CA VAL A 309 19.89 -24.60 -1.35
C VAL A 309 21.38 -24.54 -1.70
N ARG A 310 22.09 -23.46 -1.36
CA ARG A 310 23.54 -23.34 -1.59
C ARG A 310 24.33 -24.34 -0.72
N ASP A 311 23.87 -24.59 0.50
CA ASP A 311 24.44 -25.65 1.36
C ASP A 311 24.19 -27.04 0.76
N LEU A 312 23.02 -27.28 0.13
CA LEU A 312 22.73 -28.51 -0.64
C LEU A 312 23.57 -28.66 -1.91
N ALA A 313 23.79 -27.58 -2.67
CA ALA A 313 24.43 -27.60 -3.99
C ALA A 313 25.92 -27.99 -3.94
N SER A 314 26.56 -27.87 -2.78
CA SER A 314 27.98 -28.21 -2.60
C SER A 314 28.27 -29.72 -2.58
N SER A 315 27.26 -30.59 -2.41
CA SER A 315 27.43 -32.06 -2.45
C SER A 315 26.07 -32.79 -2.60
N PRO A 316 25.56 -33.10 -3.82
CA PRO A 316 24.18 -33.57 -4.02
C PRO A 316 23.81 -34.90 -3.34
N ALA A 317 24.75 -35.85 -3.22
CA ALA A 317 24.50 -37.14 -2.53
C ALA A 317 24.63 -37.06 -1.00
N LYS A 318 25.44 -36.11 -0.48
CA LYS A 318 25.56 -35.80 0.95
C LYS A 318 24.68 -34.62 1.36
N GLY A 319 23.88 -34.07 0.44
CA GLY A 319 23.11 -32.84 0.66
C GLY A 319 21.89 -33.11 1.52
N VAL A 320 21.21 -34.24 1.31
CA VAL A 320 20.09 -34.69 2.16
C VAL A 320 20.59 -35.09 3.55
N GLU A 321 21.75 -35.76 3.63
CA GLU A 321 22.35 -36.17 4.90
C GLU A 321 22.92 -34.98 5.68
N LYS A 322 23.62 -34.05 5.02
CA LYS A 322 24.04 -32.77 5.62
C LYS A 322 22.88 -31.84 5.95
N LEU A 323 21.77 -31.91 5.21
CA LEU A 323 20.55 -31.16 5.55
C LEU A 323 19.88 -31.78 6.76
N ALA A 324 19.72 -33.11 6.80
CA ALA A 324 19.23 -33.83 7.96
C ALA A 324 20.12 -33.58 9.17
N ASP A 325 21.45 -33.61 9.01
CA ASP A 325 22.41 -33.26 10.03
C ASP A 325 22.37 -31.78 10.40
N ALA A 326 22.18 -30.84 9.48
CA ALA A 326 22.07 -29.41 9.83
C ALA A 326 20.75 -29.08 10.52
N LEU A 327 19.67 -29.78 10.15
CA LEU A 327 18.32 -29.65 10.70
C LEU A 327 18.21 -30.34 12.07
N ALA A 328 18.86 -31.49 12.23
CA ALA A 328 18.90 -32.28 13.47
C ALA A 328 20.04 -31.86 14.41
N ALA A 329 21.17 -31.36 13.88
CA ALA A 329 22.25 -30.79 14.69
C ALA A 329 21.65 -29.63 15.47
N GLY A 330 21.73 -29.75 16.79
CA GLY A 330 20.84 -29.04 17.71
C GLY A 330 20.84 -27.51 17.64
N LYS A 331 21.68 -26.86 16.82
CA LYS A 331 21.75 -25.40 16.72
C LYS A 331 20.53 -24.81 16.00
N ALA A 332 20.07 -25.41 14.89
CA ALA A 332 18.96 -24.87 14.10
C ALA A 332 17.61 -25.03 14.81
N ARG A 333 17.33 -26.22 15.39
CA ARG A 333 16.09 -26.48 16.14
C ARG A 333 15.87 -25.50 17.31
N HIS A 334 16.91 -25.20 18.08
CA HIS A 334 16.81 -24.30 19.23
C HIS A 334 16.62 -22.85 18.79
N PHE A 335 17.20 -22.47 17.64
CA PHE A 335 16.94 -21.19 17.01
C PHE A 335 15.48 -21.03 16.58
N PHE A 336 14.95 -21.97 15.78
CA PHE A 336 13.58 -21.88 15.28
C PHE A 336 12.55 -21.96 16.39
N LEU A 337 12.80 -22.77 17.42
CA LEU A 337 11.97 -22.76 18.63
C LEU A 337 11.96 -21.38 19.29
N SER A 338 13.14 -20.80 19.55
CA SER A 338 13.26 -19.49 20.18
C SER A 338 12.62 -18.39 19.32
N TYR A 339 12.69 -18.54 17.99
CA TYR A 339 12.03 -17.65 17.05
C TYR A 339 10.51 -17.70 17.17
N VAL A 340 9.90 -18.90 17.14
CA VAL A 340 8.44 -19.06 17.29
C VAL A 340 7.98 -18.51 18.65
N ILE A 341 8.76 -18.75 19.72
CA ILE A 341 8.48 -18.20 21.06
C ILE A 341 8.50 -16.66 21.04
N LEU A 342 9.58 -16.05 20.54
CA LEU A 342 9.71 -14.59 20.46
C LEU A 342 8.60 -13.98 19.62
N GLN A 343 8.24 -14.64 18.53
CA GLN A 343 7.23 -14.17 17.60
C GLN A 343 5.82 -14.27 18.18
N GLY A 344 5.50 -15.37 18.88
CA GLY A 344 4.20 -15.61 19.51
C GLY A 344 3.98 -14.87 20.82
N LEU A 345 4.94 -14.87 21.73
CA LEU A 345 4.81 -14.23 23.05
C LEU A 345 5.35 -12.80 23.10
N GLY A 346 6.36 -12.49 22.30
CA GLY A 346 6.95 -11.14 22.29
C GLY A 346 6.25 -10.23 21.30
N ILE A 347 6.39 -10.53 20.01
CA ILE A 347 6.03 -9.60 18.93
C ILE A 347 4.51 -9.53 18.75
N MET A 348 3.78 -10.66 18.75
CA MET A 348 2.34 -10.65 18.49
C MET A 348 1.53 -9.82 19.51
N PRO A 349 1.74 -9.94 20.83
CA PRO A 349 1.07 -9.06 21.79
C PRO A 349 1.45 -7.59 21.62
N LEU A 350 2.71 -7.29 21.32
CA LEU A 350 3.16 -5.92 21.04
C LEU A 350 2.47 -5.30 19.83
N GLN A 351 2.00 -6.12 18.88
CA GLN A 351 1.24 -5.61 17.74
C GLN A 351 -0.12 -4.99 18.12
N LEU A 352 -0.71 -5.33 19.28
CA LEU A 352 -1.93 -4.67 19.78
C LEU A 352 -1.69 -3.17 20.01
N LEU A 353 -0.51 -2.82 20.52
CA LEU A 353 -0.12 -1.43 20.78
C LEU A 353 0.00 -0.60 19.49
N SER A 354 0.08 -1.26 18.33
CA SER A 354 0.09 -0.61 17.00
C SER A 354 1.14 0.51 16.89
N LEU A 355 2.32 0.29 17.47
CA LEU A 355 3.42 1.27 17.54
C LEU A 355 3.80 1.86 16.18
N GLY A 356 3.74 1.04 15.12
CA GLY A 356 4.03 1.46 13.75
C GLY A 356 3.10 2.55 13.20
N VAL A 357 1.88 2.66 13.72
CA VAL A 357 0.92 3.72 13.34
C VAL A 357 0.92 4.84 14.38
N MET A 358 0.99 4.48 15.67
CA MET A 358 0.89 5.45 16.77
C MET A 358 2.05 6.42 16.83
N ILE A 359 3.30 5.95 16.66
CA ILE A 359 4.49 6.82 16.76
C ILE A 359 4.51 7.87 15.63
N PRO A 360 4.36 7.49 14.33
CA PRO A 360 4.26 8.48 13.27
C PRO A 360 3.06 9.40 13.48
N ARG A 361 1.91 8.88 13.94
CA ARG A 361 0.72 9.70 14.19
C ARG A 361 0.97 10.82 15.19
N ILE A 362 1.65 10.53 16.29
CA ILE A 362 2.03 11.54 17.28
C ILE A 362 2.97 12.57 16.66
N ILE A 363 3.99 12.13 15.93
CA ILE A 363 4.96 13.01 15.27
C ILE A 363 4.27 13.92 14.23
N TYR A 364 3.43 13.36 13.37
CA TYR A 364 2.69 14.12 12.35
C TYR A 364 1.73 15.11 12.98
N ARG A 365 1.04 14.72 14.06
CA ARG A 365 0.12 15.60 14.80
C ARG A 365 0.83 16.82 15.40
N ILE A 366 2.06 16.63 15.90
CA ILE A 366 2.83 17.71 16.53
C ILE A 366 3.51 18.59 15.47
N CYS A 367 4.09 17.99 14.43
CA CYS A 367 5.01 18.69 13.54
C CYS A 367 4.39 19.15 12.21
N LEU A 368 3.39 18.45 11.67
CA LEU A 368 3.01 18.57 10.25
C LEU A 368 1.53 18.91 10.00
N THR A 369 0.60 18.36 10.76
CA THR A 369 -0.84 18.54 10.49
C THR A 369 -1.28 19.96 10.83
N ARG A 370 -1.84 20.68 9.85
CA ARG A 370 -2.37 22.04 10.04
C ARG A 370 -3.79 22.20 9.54
N THR A 371 -4.16 21.51 8.47
CA THR A 371 -5.50 21.61 7.89
C THR A 371 -6.49 20.67 8.60
N PRO A 372 -7.79 21.00 8.67
CA PRO A 372 -8.83 20.07 9.15
C PRO A 372 -8.82 18.75 8.37
N ARG A 373 -8.53 18.81 7.07
CA ARG A 373 -8.37 17.64 6.21
C ARG A 373 -7.20 16.76 6.66
N ASP A 374 -6.04 17.34 7.01
CA ASP A 374 -4.90 16.58 7.53
C ASP A 374 -5.28 15.84 8.81
N PHE A 375 -6.10 16.45 9.69
CA PHE A 375 -6.61 15.79 10.89
C PHE A 375 -7.58 14.65 10.56
N ALA A 376 -8.46 14.84 9.58
CA ALA A 376 -9.37 13.79 9.12
C ALA A 376 -8.61 12.61 8.49
N GLU A 377 -7.62 12.88 7.62
CA GLU A 377 -6.76 11.87 7.01
C GLU A 377 -5.91 11.15 8.06
N LEU A 378 -5.39 11.84 9.07
CA LEU A 378 -4.65 11.23 10.18
C LEU A 378 -5.53 10.37 11.11
N ASN A 379 -6.82 10.67 11.17
CA ASN A 379 -7.81 9.91 11.93
C ASN A 379 -8.40 8.75 11.12
N ALA A 380 -8.14 8.69 9.81
CA ALA A 380 -8.58 7.57 8.99
C ALA A 380 -7.98 6.26 9.52
N PRO A 381 -8.78 5.19 9.63
CA PRO A 381 -8.29 3.91 10.11
C PRO A 381 -7.23 3.34 9.15
N PRO A 382 -6.14 2.75 9.65
CA PRO A 382 -5.15 2.09 8.80
C PRO A 382 -5.74 0.82 8.19
N MET A 383 -5.40 0.56 6.93
CA MET A 383 -5.72 -0.71 6.28
C MET A 383 -4.73 -1.81 6.70
N ILE A 384 -5.24 -3.03 6.90
CA ILE A 384 -4.37 -4.19 7.16
C ILE A 384 -3.72 -4.63 5.85
N ASN A 385 -2.38 -4.63 5.82
CA ASN A 385 -1.64 -5.14 4.69
C ASN A 385 -1.51 -6.66 4.77
N TYR A 386 -2.42 -7.35 4.08
CA TYR A 386 -2.44 -8.80 3.95
C TYR A 386 -1.13 -9.36 3.36
N GLY A 387 -0.45 -8.61 2.49
CA GLY A 387 0.84 -8.99 1.90
C GLY A 387 2.00 -9.09 2.91
N VAL A 388 1.87 -8.47 4.09
CA VAL A 388 2.87 -8.63 5.17
C VAL A 388 2.43 -9.69 6.18
N VAL A 389 1.14 -9.73 6.49
CA VAL A 389 0.59 -10.58 7.54
C VAL A 389 0.58 -12.05 7.14
N TYR A 390 0.02 -12.39 5.98
CA TYR A 390 -0.12 -13.79 5.55
C TYR A 390 1.22 -14.50 5.41
N PRO A 391 2.22 -13.91 4.72
CA PRO A 391 3.42 -14.67 4.46
C PRO A 391 4.22 -14.94 5.74
N GLN A 392 4.18 -14.02 6.72
CA GLN A 392 4.75 -14.23 8.05
C GLN A 392 4.08 -15.39 8.79
N ALA A 393 2.74 -15.48 8.73
CA ALA A 393 2.00 -16.60 9.33
C ALA A 393 2.31 -17.93 8.64
N ILE A 394 2.41 -17.95 7.30
CA ILE A 394 2.78 -19.13 6.52
C ILE A 394 4.21 -19.59 6.87
N LEU A 395 5.15 -18.68 7.04
CA LEU A 395 6.53 -19.02 7.44
C LEU A 395 6.54 -19.76 8.78
N ILE A 396 5.80 -19.26 9.78
CA ILE A 396 5.72 -19.88 11.10
C ILE A 396 5.01 -21.22 11.02
N PHE A 397 3.95 -21.32 10.21
CA PHE A 397 3.26 -22.59 9.94
C PHE A 397 4.23 -23.64 9.38
N VAL A 398 4.98 -23.31 8.32
CA VAL A 398 5.96 -24.20 7.70
C VAL A 398 7.05 -24.60 8.69
N ILE A 399 7.60 -23.67 9.47
CA ILE A 399 8.60 -23.97 10.51
C ILE A 399 8.03 -24.93 11.57
N THR A 400 6.81 -24.68 12.05
CA THR A 400 6.18 -25.53 13.07
C THR A 400 5.92 -26.95 12.56
N LEU A 401 5.47 -27.10 11.31
CA LEU A 401 5.29 -28.42 10.69
C LEU A 401 6.62 -29.14 10.47
N LEU A 402 7.61 -28.44 9.91
CA LEU A 402 8.90 -29.03 9.56
C LEU A 402 9.68 -29.53 10.78
N TYR A 403 9.64 -28.77 11.89
CA TYR A 403 10.32 -29.16 13.13
C TYR A 403 9.45 -29.99 14.10
N SER A 404 8.18 -30.23 13.78
CA SER A 404 7.28 -31.04 14.64
C SER A 404 7.83 -32.45 14.90
N VAL A 405 8.45 -33.06 13.88
CA VAL A 405 9.02 -34.42 13.95
C VAL A 405 10.31 -34.45 14.78
N ILE A 406 11.12 -33.39 14.71
CA ILE A 406 12.43 -33.32 15.38
C ILE A 406 12.30 -32.84 16.82
N GLN A 407 11.44 -31.85 17.05
CA GLN A 407 11.22 -31.24 18.35
C GLN A 407 9.71 -30.96 18.55
N PRO A 408 8.94 -31.93 19.08
CA PRO A 408 7.48 -31.82 19.18
C PRO A 408 7.00 -30.66 20.05
N LEU A 409 7.83 -30.19 20.98
CA LEU A 409 7.56 -29.03 21.82
C LEU A 409 7.34 -27.73 21.01
N ILE A 410 7.81 -27.64 19.76
CA ILE A 410 7.51 -26.51 18.88
C ILE A 410 6.02 -26.40 18.54
N LEU A 411 5.27 -27.51 18.55
CA LEU A 411 3.84 -27.51 18.27
C LEU A 411 3.04 -26.74 19.33
N ILE A 412 3.44 -26.84 20.59
CA ILE A 412 2.78 -26.12 21.69
C ILE A 412 2.94 -24.61 21.50
N PHE A 413 4.15 -24.15 21.20
CA PHE A 413 4.42 -22.74 20.96
C PHE A 413 3.87 -22.24 19.62
N GLY A 414 3.82 -23.09 18.60
CA GLY A 414 3.15 -22.81 17.33
C GLY A 414 1.64 -22.62 17.51
N ALA A 415 0.98 -23.53 18.23
CA ALA A 415 -0.43 -23.41 18.57
C ALA A 415 -0.70 -22.15 19.39
N LEU A 416 0.16 -21.83 20.36
CA LEU A 416 0.09 -20.59 21.13
C LEU A 416 0.22 -19.35 20.25
N TYR A 417 1.16 -19.34 19.30
CA TYR A 417 1.30 -18.26 18.32
C TYR A 417 0.00 -18.04 17.54
N PHE A 418 -0.61 -19.10 16.98
CA PHE A 418 -1.85 -18.98 16.22
C PHE A 418 -3.04 -18.57 17.10
N GLY A 419 -3.11 -19.04 18.35
CA GLY A 419 -4.13 -18.64 19.31
C GLY A 419 -4.04 -17.15 19.66
N VAL A 420 -2.84 -16.65 19.97
CA VAL A 420 -2.63 -15.21 20.24
C VAL A 420 -2.88 -14.39 18.98
N ALA A 421 -2.36 -14.82 17.83
CA ALA A 421 -2.57 -14.14 16.56
C ALA A 421 -4.06 -14.02 16.22
N TYR A 422 -4.86 -15.07 16.45
CA TYR A 422 -6.30 -15.02 16.26
C TYR A 422 -6.96 -13.90 17.08
N VAL A 423 -6.65 -13.82 18.38
CA VAL A 423 -7.21 -12.78 19.26
C VAL A 423 -6.76 -11.38 18.81
N VAL A 424 -5.47 -11.20 18.51
CA VAL A 424 -4.90 -9.92 18.09
C VAL A 424 -5.50 -9.43 16.77
N TYR A 425 -5.53 -10.28 15.74
CA TYR A 425 -6.04 -9.90 14.43
C TYR A 425 -7.56 -9.72 14.44
N LYS A 426 -8.30 -10.53 15.21
CA LYS A 426 -9.74 -10.33 15.43
C LYS A 426 -10.01 -8.95 16.05
N TYR A 427 -9.24 -8.57 17.08
CA TYR A 427 -9.36 -7.25 17.68
C TYR A 427 -9.05 -6.13 16.68
N LYS A 428 -7.98 -6.29 15.88
CA LYS A 428 -7.61 -5.30 14.85
C LYS A 428 -8.66 -5.15 13.76
N LEU A 429 -9.27 -6.23 13.32
CA LEU A 429 -10.34 -6.20 12.32
C LEU A 429 -11.61 -5.53 12.88
N LEU A 430 -11.99 -5.84 14.13
CA LEU A 430 -13.20 -5.29 14.74
C LEU A 430 -13.10 -3.79 15.06
N PHE A 431 -11.94 -3.32 15.53
CA PHE A 431 -11.80 -1.97 16.08
C PHE A 431 -10.82 -1.06 15.33
N GLY A 432 -9.93 -1.62 14.51
CA GLY A 432 -8.75 -0.91 14.01
C GLY A 432 -8.68 -0.71 12.51
N ALA A 433 -9.42 -1.48 11.71
CA ALA A 433 -9.26 -1.51 10.25
C ALA A 433 -10.56 -1.18 9.51
N SER A 434 -10.44 -0.39 8.44
CA SER A 434 -11.47 -0.34 7.41
C SER A 434 -11.20 -1.44 6.38
N ASP A 435 -12.18 -2.29 6.13
CA ASP A 435 -12.06 -3.39 5.16
C ASP A 435 -11.88 -2.87 3.73
N CYS A 436 -10.92 -3.48 3.02
CA CYS A 436 -10.97 -3.57 1.57
C CYS A 436 -11.89 -4.76 1.28
N SER A 437 -13.01 -4.54 0.59
CA SER A 437 -13.99 -5.59 0.28
C SER A 437 -13.46 -6.54 -0.80
N SER A 438 -12.35 -7.24 -0.54
CA SER A 438 -11.98 -8.39 -1.35
C SER A 438 -12.68 -9.61 -0.77
N SER A 439 -13.84 -9.97 -1.35
CA SER A 439 -14.66 -11.11 -0.97
C SER A 439 -13.88 -12.43 -1.05
N GLY A 440 -13.15 -12.79 0.02
CA GLY A 440 -12.63 -14.14 0.26
C GLY A 440 -11.78 -14.82 -0.83
N MET A 441 -11.33 -14.11 -1.88
CA MET A 441 -10.65 -14.70 -3.06
C MET A 441 -9.26 -15.30 -2.78
N TRP A 442 -8.79 -15.26 -1.53
CA TRP A 442 -7.45 -15.70 -1.14
C TRP A 442 -7.44 -17.06 -0.43
N TYR A 443 -8.59 -17.74 -0.34
CA TYR A 443 -8.73 -19.08 0.24
C TYR A 443 -8.57 -20.20 -0.79
#